data_AF-A0A929VHF5-F1
#
_entry.id   AF-A0A929VHF5-F1
#
_cell.length_a   1.000
_cell.length_b   1.000
_cell.length_c   1.000
_cell.angle_alpha   90.00
_cell.angle_beta   90.00
_cell.angle_gamma   90.00
#
_symmetry.space_group_name_H-M   'P 1'
#
loop_
_entity.id
_entity.type
_entity.pdbx_description
1 polymer ?
#
loop_
_entity_poly.entity_id
_entity_poly.type
_entity_poly.pdbx_seq_one_letter_code
_entity_poly.pdbx_strand_id
1 'polypeptide(L)'
;MKSKGMVITILAGLILVGCQSQVTTDNRMKDSSLRENALEYDAYRKNVVDSEYTWYSKYINQYLVDIKEDSYKVNPNDIKSLIGELDSKIDEIKKLDTDKIKAAIDRESDAVSKNDKDDTKYKAEIKKVKANIGKNKESMLEILGMIRSGLELGQDGQFDQDDLKKISGIQSSLLKIYDENLKSY
;
A
#
# COMPACT_ATOMS: atom_id res chain seq x y z
N MET A 1 -39.43 8.71 -7.45
CA MET A 1 -38.22 7.87 -7.57
C MET A 1 -37.70 7.95 -9.00
N LYS A 2 -36.46 8.43 -9.20
CA LYS A 2 -35.69 8.24 -10.44
C LYS A 2 -34.22 8.02 -10.04
N SER A 3 -33.83 6.77 -9.85
CA SER A 3 -32.43 6.37 -9.74
C SER A 3 -31.82 6.39 -11.14
N LYS A 4 -30.71 7.10 -11.32
CA LYS A 4 -29.86 6.96 -12.50
C LYS A 4 -28.68 6.08 -12.08
N GLY A 5 -28.74 4.81 -12.44
CA GLY A 5 -27.67 3.84 -12.26
C GLY A 5 -26.52 4.14 -13.20
N MET A 6 -25.33 4.28 -12.63
CA MET A 6 -24.05 4.40 -13.32
C MET A 6 -23.66 3.01 -13.83
N VAL A 7 -23.56 2.84 -15.15
CA VAL A 7 -23.08 1.59 -15.76
C VAL A 7 -21.56 1.61 -15.73
N ILE A 8 -20.98 0.79 -14.86
CA ILE A 8 -19.55 0.48 -14.84
C ILE A 8 -19.32 -0.56 -15.94
N THR A 9 -18.77 -0.12 -17.08
CA THR A 9 -18.36 -1.04 -18.14
C THR A 9 -17.01 -1.65 -17.77
N ILE A 10 -17.06 -2.83 -17.16
CA ILE A 10 -15.92 -3.73 -16.98
C ILE A 10 -15.51 -4.20 -18.38
N LEU A 11 -14.36 -3.74 -18.89
CA LEU A 11 -13.79 -4.23 -20.15
C LEU A 11 -12.81 -5.36 -19.85
N ALA A 12 -13.34 -6.58 -19.72
CA ALA A 12 -12.55 -7.80 -19.73
C ALA A 12 -12.29 -8.25 -21.18
N GLY A 13 -11.01 -8.21 -21.58
CA GLY A 13 -10.33 -9.13 -22.48
C GLY A 13 -10.88 -9.38 -23.90
N LEU A 14 -10.11 -8.98 -24.91
CA LEU A 14 -9.92 -9.79 -26.11
C LEU A 14 -8.43 -9.84 -26.50
N ILE A 15 -7.88 -11.04 -26.32
CA ILE A 15 -6.60 -11.50 -26.85
C ILE A 15 -6.78 -11.68 -28.36
N LEU A 16 -5.96 -11.01 -29.17
CA LEU A 16 -5.66 -11.43 -30.53
C LEU A 16 -4.16 -11.63 -30.66
N VAL A 17 -3.82 -12.89 -30.91
CA VAL A 17 -2.48 -13.44 -31.02
C VAL A 17 -1.84 -12.93 -32.30
N GLY A 18 -0.89 -12.01 -32.16
CA GLY A 18 0.18 -11.77 -33.13
C GLY A 18 1.49 -12.10 -32.45
N CYS A 19 2.19 -13.14 -32.91
CA CYS A 19 3.56 -13.46 -32.49
C CYS A 19 4.50 -12.29 -32.80
N GLN A 20 4.60 -11.34 -31.89
CA GLN A 20 5.84 -10.62 -31.66
C GLN A 20 6.29 -11.00 -30.26
N SER A 21 7.52 -11.51 -30.18
CA SER A 21 8.24 -11.84 -28.96
C SER A 21 7.71 -11.11 -27.74
N GLN A 22 7.34 -11.84 -26.68
CA GLN A 22 7.13 -11.27 -25.36
C GLN A 22 8.37 -10.46 -24.98
N VAL A 23 8.30 -9.15 -25.21
CA VAL A 23 9.21 -8.20 -24.60
C VAL A 23 8.70 -8.08 -23.17
N THR A 24 9.13 -9.00 -22.32
CA THR A 24 9.02 -8.82 -20.87
C THR A 24 9.60 -7.45 -20.54
N THR A 25 8.99 -6.74 -19.60
CA THR A 25 9.39 -5.37 -19.18
C THR A 25 10.90 -5.26 -18.91
N ASP A 26 11.54 -6.38 -18.57
CA ASP A 26 12.99 -6.58 -18.42
C ASP A 26 13.82 -6.21 -19.66
N ASN A 27 13.33 -6.47 -20.88
CA ASN A 27 14.08 -6.23 -22.12
C ASN A 27 14.01 -4.77 -22.64
N ARG A 28 13.19 -3.90 -22.03
CA ARG A 28 13.05 -2.48 -22.43
C ARG A 28 13.96 -1.51 -21.67
N MET A 29 14.56 -1.92 -20.55
CA MET A 29 15.40 -1.05 -19.72
C MET A 29 16.85 -1.54 -19.71
N LYS A 30 17.61 -1.15 -20.74
CA LYS A 30 19.07 -1.37 -20.80
C LYS A 30 19.86 -0.49 -19.81
N ASP A 31 19.20 0.49 -19.19
CA ASP A 31 19.78 1.43 -18.24
C ASP A 31 19.41 1.04 -16.80
N SER A 32 20.43 0.79 -15.98
CA SER A 32 20.29 0.36 -14.59
C SER A 32 19.53 1.36 -13.73
N SER A 33 19.69 2.66 -13.96
CA SER A 33 19.02 3.70 -13.18
C SER A 33 17.52 3.74 -13.46
N LEU A 34 17.14 3.51 -14.72
CA LEU A 34 15.74 3.50 -15.12
C LEU A 34 15.00 2.28 -14.58
N ARG A 35 15.68 1.13 -14.53
CA ARG A 35 15.18 -0.09 -13.89
C ARG A 35 15.01 0.12 -12.38
N GLU A 36 15.98 0.73 -11.73
CA GLU A 36 15.93 1.02 -10.29
C GLU A 36 14.73 1.91 -9.93
N ASN A 37 14.52 3.00 -10.68
CA ASN A 37 13.37 3.89 -10.46
C ASN A 37 12.03 3.16 -10.62
N ALA A 38 11.91 2.29 -11.63
CA ALA A 38 10.70 1.51 -11.86
C ALA A 38 10.41 0.53 -10.71
N LEU A 39 11.45 -0.18 -10.23
CA LEU A 39 11.33 -1.08 -9.09
C LEU A 39 10.91 -0.32 -7.82
N GLU A 40 11.46 0.87 -7.61
CA GLU A 40 11.10 1.73 -6.47
C GLU A 40 9.62 2.15 -6.53
N TYR A 41 9.14 2.51 -7.72
CA TYR A 41 7.75 2.88 -7.93
C TYR A 41 6.80 1.69 -7.78
N ASP A 42 7.18 0.50 -8.26
CA ASP A 42 6.41 -0.74 -8.05
C ASP A 42 6.30 -1.09 -6.57
N ALA A 43 7.42 -0.99 -5.83
CA ALA A 43 7.43 -1.19 -4.39
C ALA A 43 6.51 -0.19 -3.69
N TYR A 44 6.56 1.08 -4.06
CA TYR A 44 5.66 2.10 -3.53
C TYR A 44 4.19 1.78 -3.80
N ARG A 45 3.82 1.48 -5.05
CA ARG A 45 2.43 1.16 -5.43
C ARG A 45 1.89 -0.03 -4.64
N LYS A 46 2.70 -1.10 -4.57
CA LYS A 46 2.34 -2.29 -3.79
C LYS A 46 2.11 -1.95 -2.33
N ASN A 47 2.99 -1.14 -1.74
CA ASN A 47 2.88 -0.75 -0.33
C ASN A 47 1.66 0.12 -0.05
N VAL A 48 1.30 1.04 -0.96
CA VAL A 48 0.05 1.79 -0.84
C VAL A 48 -1.15 0.84 -0.80
N VAL A 49 -1.22 -0.14 -1.71
CA VAL A 49 -2.32 -1.12 -1.73
C VAL A 49 -2.32 -2.00 -0.47
N ASP A 50 -1.17 -2.54 -0.06
CA ASP A 50 -1.08 -3.42 1.10
C ASP A 50 -1.35 -2.67 2.43
N SER A 51 -1.18 -1.35 2.46
CA SER A 51 -1.40 -0.54 3.66
C SER A 51 -2.86 -0.39 4.08
N GLU A 52 -3.82 -0.82 3.26
CA GLU A 52 -5.25 -0.79 3.57
C GLU A 52 -5.61 -1.73 4.74
N TYR A 53 -6.02 -2.95 4.41
CA TYR A 53 -6.35 -3.97 5.41
C TYR A 53 -5.30 -5.07 5.48
N THR A 54 -4.43 -5.20 4.48
CA THR A 54 -3.51 -6.34 4.38
C THR A 54 -2.54 -6.35 5.57
N TRP A 55 -1.93 -5.21 5.92
CA TRP A 55 -1.01 -5.14 7.06
C TRP A 55 -1.71 -5.36 8.41
N TYR A 56 -2.86 -4.69 8.64
CA TYR A 56 -3.62 -4.91 9.87
C TYR A 56 -4.05 -6.38 10.00
N SER A 57 -4.54 -6.97 8.91
CA SER A 57 -4.97 -8.35 8.90
C SER A 57 -3.82 -9.30 9.17
N LYS A 58 -2.67 -9.08 8.53
CA LYS A 58 -1.46 -9.89 8.70
C LYS A 58 -0.94 -9.85 10.13
N TYR A 59 -0.77 -8.66 10.71
CA TYR A 59 -0.05 -8.51 11.97
C TYR A 59 -0.93 -8.63 13.21
N ILE A 60 -2.16 -8.10 13.18
CA ILE A 60 -3.04 -8.07 14.34
C ILE A 60 -4.19 -9.07 14.20
N ASN A 61 -5.00 -8.94 13.14
CA ASN A 61 -6.28 -9.67 13.08
C ASN A 61 -6.10 -11.18 13.11
N GLN A 62 -5.18 -11.70 12.28
CA GLN A 62 -4.92 -13.14 12.22
C GLN A 62 -4.41 -13.65 13.57
N TYR A 63 -3.48 -12.93 14.20
CA TYR A 63 -2.96 -13.31 15.50
C TYR A 63 -4.04 -13.34 16.59
N LEU A 64 -4.92 -12.32 16.63
CA LEU A 64 -6.05 -12.29 17.56
C LEU A 64 -7.04 -13.42 17.34
N VAL A 65 -7.26 -13.83 16.09
CA VAL A 65 -8.09 -15.00 15.76
C VAL A 65 -7.45 -16.28 16.30
N ASP A 66 -6.14 -16.44 16.12
CA ASP A 66 -5.42 -17.64 16.50
C ASP A 66 -5.40 -17.87 18.02
N ILE A 67 -5.33 -16.81 18.82
CA ILE A 67 -5.27 -16.89 20.30
C ILE A 67 -6.64 -16.76 21.00
N LYS A 68 -7.72 -16.61 20.23
CA LYS A 68 -9.06 -16.35 20.78
C LYS A 68 -9.54 -17.46 21.72
N GLU A 69 -9.36 -18.72 21.31
CA GLU A 69 -9.77 -19.88 22.10
C GLU A 69 -8.94 -20.03 23.38
N ASP A 70 -7.71 -19.50 23.38
CA ASP A 70 -6.82 -19.45 24.54
C ASP A 70 -7.10 -18.23 25.45
N SER A 71 -8.31 -17.67 25.35
CA SER A 71 -8.72 -16.48 26.11
C SER A 71 -7.79 -15.29 25.91
N TYR A 72 -7.26 -15.13 24.70
CA TYR A 72 -6.32 -14.08 24.32
C TYR A 72 -5.01 -14.07 25.11
N LYS A 73 -4.60 -15.22 25.65
CA LYS A 73 -3.24 -15.38 26.17
C LYS A 73 -2.24 -15.26 25.04
N VAL A 74 -1.18 -14.52 25.31
CA VAL A 74 -0.15 -14.20 24.33
C VAL A 74 1.09 -15.01 24.62
N ASN A 75 1.65 -15.63 23.58
CA ASN A 75 3.01 -16.12 23.61
C ASN A 75 3.97 -14.94 23.39
N PRO A 76 4.85 -14.60 24.36
CA PRO A 76 5.75 -13.45 24.23
C PRO A 76 6.72 -13.56 23.05
N ASN A 77 7.06 -14.78 22.60
CA ASN A 77 7.93 -14.97 21.46
C ASN A 77 7.23 -14.63 20.14
N ASP A 78 5.93 -14.92 20.03
CA ASP A 78 5.15 -14.65 18.82
C ASP A 78 4.96 -13.14 18.65
N ILE A 79 4.60 -12.42 19.73
CA ILE A 79 4.52 -10.95 19.69
C ILE A 79 5.87 -10.32 19.36
N LYS A 80 6.98 -10.78 19.95
CA LYS A 80 8.31 -10.26 19.60
C LYS A 80 8.65 -10.48 18.13
N SER A 81 8.32 -11.65 17.58
CA SER A 81 8.52 -11.95 16.16
C SER A 81 7.69 -11.02 15.26
N LEU A 82 6.40 -10.85 15.58
CA LEU A 82 5.50 -9.97 14.83
C LEU A 82 5.97 -8.51 14.86
N ILE A 83 6.42 -8.02 16.03
CA ILE A 83 7.00 -6.68 16.15
C ILE A 83 8.27 -6.56 15.31
N GLY A 84 9.15 -7.56 15.31
CA GLY A 84 10.37 -7.55 14.48
C GLY A 84 10.09 -7.52 12.97
N GLU A 85 9.07 -8.27 12.51
CA GLU A 85 8.61 -8.19 11.12
C GLU A 85 8.04 -6.80 10.78
N LEU A 86 7.26 -6.24 11.71
CA LEU A 86 6.66 -4.92 11.53
C LEU A 86 7.70 -3.80 11.51
N ASP A 87 8.71 -3.86 12.38
CA ASP A 87 9.84 -2.92 12.40
C ASP A 87 10.64 -2.99 11.08
N SER A 88 10.86 -4.21 10.56
CA SER A 88 11.47 -4.40 9.24
C SER A 88 10.64 -3.76 8.13
N LYS A 89 9.30 -3.84 8.22
CA LYS A 89 8.39 -3.21 7.26
C LYS A 89 8.42 -1.69 7.36
N ILE A 90 8.46 -1.14 8.57
CA ILE A 90 8.61 0.30 8.82
C ILE A 90 9.90 0.80 8.16
N ASP A 91 11.00 0.07 8.31
CA ASP A 91 12.28 0.43 7.71
C ASP A 91 12.27 0.33 6.18
N GLU A 92 11.56 -0.64 5.60
CA GLU A 92 11.30 -0.70 4.15
C GLU A 92 10.61 0.58 3.67
N ILE A 93 9.50 0.98 4.31
CA ILE A 93 8.77 2.19 3.93
C ILE A 93 9.62 3.46 4.12
N LYS A 94 10.39 3.56 5.21
CA LYS A 94 11.31 4.70 5.45
C LYS A 94 12.35 4.83 4.35
N LYS A 95 12.84 3.71 3.80
CA LYS A 95 13.86 3.70 2.74
C LYS A 95 13.34 4.05 1.36
N LEU A 96 12.01 4.07 1.15
CA LEU A 96 11.43 4.44 -0.15
C LEU A 96 11.93 5.81 -0.61
N ASP A 97 12.53 5.86 -1.80
CA ASP A 97 13.09 7.07 -2.40
C ASP A 97 12.01 7.80 -3.21
N THR A 98 11.48 8.89 -2.63
CA THR A 98 10.38 9.64 -3.26
C THR A 98 10.77 10.30 -4.57
N ASP A 99 12.06 10.58 -4.80
CA ASP A 99 12.51 11.25 -6.01
C ASP A 99 12.68 10.24 -7.16
N LYS A 100 13.16 9.03 -6.86
CA LYS A 100 13.14 7.92 -7.83
C LYS A 100 11.72 7.54 -8.24
N ILE A 101 10.79 7.51 -7.30
CA ILE A 101 9.36 7.25 -7.58
C ILE A 101 8.79 8.34 -8.50
N LYS A 102 9.04 9.62 -8.19
CA LYS A 102 8.61 10.75 -9.05
C LYS A 102 9.21 10.66 -10.46
N ALA A 103 10.48 10.29 -10.58
CA ALA A 103 11.16 10.15 -11.86
C ALA A 103 10.61 8.98 -12.69
N ALA A 104 10.25 7.86 -12.05
CA ALA A 104 9.58 6.74 -12.72
C ALA A 104 8.22 7.16 -13.29
N ILE A 105 7.44 7.91 -12.51
CA ILE A 105 6.14 8.44 -12.94
C ILE A 105 6.29 9.42 -14.12
N ASP A 106 7.28 10.32 -14.09
CA ASP A 106 7.55 11.23 -15.21
C ASP A 106 7.84 10.45 -16.49
N ARG A 107 8.65 9.39 -16.39
CA ARG A 107 8.99 8.53 -17.53
C ARG A 107 7.77 7.79 -18.08
N GLU A 108 6.95 7.20 -17.21
CA GLU A 108 5.71 6.53 -17.64
C GLU A 108 4.76 7.54 -18.31
N SER A 109 4.63 8.75 -17.76
CA SER A 109 3.82 9.82 -18.32
C SER A 109 4.30 10.26 -19.70
N ASP A 110 5.60 10.49 -19.87
CA ASP A 110 6.20 10.89 -21.15
C ASP A 110 6.07 9.80 -22.21
N ALA A 111 6.13 8.52 -21.82
CA ALA A 111 5.96 7.39 -22.73
C ALA A 111 4.52 7.24 -23.25
N VAL A 112 3.53 7.70 -22.49
CA VAL A 112 2.09 7.58 -22.81
C VAL A 112 1.54 8.84 -23.51
N SER A 113 2.17 10.00 -23.29
CA SER A 113 1.82 11.32 -23.84
C SER A 113 1.81 11.33 -25.38
N LYS A 114 0.69 11.76 -25.99
CA LYS A 114 0.56 11.95 -27.46
C LYS A 114 0.68 13.41 -27.92
N ASN A 115 0.89 14.32 -26.96
CA ASN A 115 0.88 15.78 -27.05
C ASN A 115 -0.42 16.38 -27.63
N ASP A 116 -1.57 15.86 -27.21
CA ASP A 116 -2.90 16.37 -27.60
C ASP A 116 -3.69 17.02 -26.45
N LYS A 117 -5.01 17.19 -26.59
CA LYS A 117 -5.84 17.84 -25.55
C LYS A 117 -6.07 16.95 -24.33
N ASP A 118 -6.10 15.63 -24.50
CA ASP A 118 -6.30 14.69 -23.40
C ASP A 118 -5.02 14.60 -22.53
N ASP A 119 -3.86 14.85 -23.13
CA ASP A 119 -2.59 14.99 -22.41
C ASP A 119 -2.58 16.11 -21.38
N THR A 120 -3.35 17.18 -21.57
CA THR A 120 -3.39 18.29 -20.57
C THR A 120 -4.05 17.82 -19.28
N LYS A 121 -5.16 17.08 -19.39
CA LYS A 121 -5.86 16.51 -18.24
C LYS A 121 -5.02 15.42 -17.59
N TYR A 122 -4.43 14.53 -18.39
CA TYR A 122 -3.55 13.48 -17.91
C TYR A 122 -2.34 14.04 -17.15
N LYS A 123 -1.59 14.99 -17.71
CA LYS A 123 -0.44 15.64 -17.06
C LYS A 123 -0.84 16.35 -15.76
N ALA A 124 -2.05 16.92 -15.70
CA ALA A 124 -2.56 17.54 -14.47
C ALA A 124 -2.84 16.50 -13.36
N GLU A 125 -3.41 15.34 -13.69
CA GLU A 125 -3.60 14.24 -12.72
C GLU A 125 -2.26 13.66 -12.26
N ILE A 126 -1.32 13.40 -13.18
CA ILE A 126 0.04 12.96 -12.84
C ILE A 126 0.72 13.91 -11.86
N LYS A 127 0.60 15.23 -12.07
CA LYS A 127 1.15 16.24 -11.16
C LYS A 127 0.54 16.13 -9.76
N LYS A 128 -0.77 15.89 -9.64
CA LYS A 128 -1.44 15.70 -8.34
C LYS A 128 -0.94 14.43 -7.66
N VAL A 129 -0.82 13.32 -8.38
CA VAL A 129 -0.33 12.06 -7.81
C VAL A 129 1.09 12.22 -7.29
N LYS A 130 1.99 12.84 -8.07
CA LYS A 130 3.37 13.10 -7.64
C LYS A 130 3.45 13.96 -6.37
N ALA A 131 2.56 14.93 -6.23
CA ALA A 131 2.51 15.78 -5.04
C ALA A 131 2.14 15.00 -3.77
N ASN A 132 1.42 13.88 -3.90
CA ASN A 132 0.98 13.08 -2.75
C ASN A 132 1.98 12.02 -2.31
N ILE A 133 3.04 11.69 -3.07
CA ILE A 133 3.97 10.59 -2.75
C ILE A 133 4.56 10.72 -1.33
N GLY A 134 5.01 11.93 -0.97
CA GLY A 134 5.56 12.19 0.37
C GLY A 134 4.51 11.97 1.46
N LYS A 135 3.31 12.53 1.29
CA LYS A 135 2.20 12.36 2.22
C LYS A 135 1.77 10.89 2.35
N ASN A 136 1.69 10.16 1.24
CA ASN A 136 1.34 8.74 1.24
C ASN A 136 2.39 7.92 2.03
N LYS A 137 3.68 8.23 1.87
CA LYS A 137 4.75 7.61 2.68
C LYS A 137 4.56 7.87 4.17
N GLU A 138 4.24 9.09 4.56
CA GLU A 138 3.95 9.45 5.96
C GLU A 138 2.73 8.69 6.50
N SER A 139 1.64 8.63 5.73
CA SER A 139 0.43 7.89 6.12
C SER A 139 0.67 6.39 6.25
N MET A 140 1.48 5.77 5.38
CA MET A 140 1.87 4.37 5.53
C MET A 140 2.67 4.14 6.83
N LEU A 141 3.55 5.06 7.20
CA LEU A 141 4.30 4.98 8.46
C LEU A 141 3.39 5.15 9.68
N GLU A 142 2.41 6.05 9.59
CA GLU A 142 1.38 6.23 10.63
C GLU A 142 0.58 4.94 10.86
N ILE A 143 0.09 4.33 9.77
CA ILE A 143 -0.63 3.04 9.79
C ILE A 143 0.20 1.96 10.49
N LEU A 144 1.47 1.78 10.07
CA LEU A 144 2.36 0.78 10.68
C LEU A 144 2.65 1.09 12.16
N GLY A 145 2.79 2.38 12.52
CA GLY A 145 2.97 2.80 13.91
C GLY A 145 1.77 2.45 14.78
N MET A 146 0.55 2.67 14.29
CA MET A 146 -0.68 2.29 15.01
C MET A 146 -0.80 0.77 15.19
N ILE A 147 -0.47 -0.01 14.16
CA ILE A 147 -0.40 -1.48 14.26
C ILE A 147 0.63 -1.90 15.31
N ARG A 148 1.79 -1.25 15.34
CA ARG A 148 2.85 -1.55 16.30
C ARG A 148 2.38 -1.31 17.74
N SER A 149 1.76 -0.16 17.99
CA SER A 149 1.18 0.13 19.31
C SER A 149 0.09 -0.87 19.70
N GLY A 150 -0.68 -1.40 18.76
CA GLY A 150 -1.64 -2.47 19.02
C GLY A 150 -0.98 -3.78 19.48
N LEU A 151 0.12 -4.19 18.84
CA LEU A 151 0.90 -5.37 19.24
C LEU A 151 1.57 -5.21 20.60
N GLU A 152 2.05 -4.00 20.92
CA GLU A 152 2.73 -3.71 22.18
C GLU A 152 1.83 -3.89 23.41
N LEU A 153 0.50 -3.78 23.25
CA LEU A 153 -0.45 -4.04 24.33
C LEU A 153 -0.34 -5.48 24.87
N GLY A 154 -0.01 -6.45 24.01
CA GLY A 154 0.07 -7.87 24.40
C GLY A 154 1.40 -8.28 25.02
N GLN A 155 2.34 -7.35 25.23
CA GLN A 155 3.68 -7.68 25.74
C GLN A 155 3.69 -8.20 27.18
N ASP A 156 2.63 -7.93 27.95
CA ASP A 156 2.46 -8.43 29.31
C ASP A 156 2.00 -9.91 29.37
N GLY A 157 1.72 -10.52 28.21
CA GLY A 157 1.35 -11.92 28.08
C GLY A 157 -0.14 -12.17 27.88
N GLN A 158 -0.97 -11.13 27.72
CA GLN A 158 -2.38 -11.29 27.36
C GLN A 158 -2.92 -10.03 26.66
N PHE A 159 -4.05 -10.16 25.95
CA PHE A 159 -4.88 -8.99 25.63
C PHE A 159 -6.12 -8.99 26.50
N ASP A 160 -6.24 -7.98 27.38
CA ASP A 160 -7.44 -7.82 28.17
C ASP A 160 -8.58 -7.16 27.37
N GLN A 161 -9.76 -7.00 27.99
CA GLN A 161 -10.91 -6.41 27.29
C GLN A 161 -10.69 -4.96 26.88
N ASP A 162 -9.89 -4.19 27.62
CA ASP A 162 -9.63 -2.80 27.30
C ASP A 162 -8.61 -2.68 26.17
N ASP A 163 -7.64 -3.58 26.10
CA ASP A 163 -6.72 -3.69 24.98
C ASP A 163 -7.43 -4.12 23.69
N LEU A 164 -8.33 -5.10 23.77
CA LEU A 164 -9.16 -5.50 22.62
C LEU A 164 -10.01 -4.33 22.10
N LYS A 165 -10.54 -3.48 22.98
CA LYS A 165 -11.26 -2.26 22.58
C LYS A 165 -10.33 -1.25 21.89
N LYS A 166 -9.12 -1.01 22.41
CA LYS A 166 -8.12 -0.14 21.77
C LYS A 166 -7.75 -0.66 20.38
N ILE A 167 -7.54 -1.97 20.24
CA ILE A 167 -7.19 -2.61 18.97
C ILE A 167 -8.34 -2.49 17.95
N SER A 168 -9.58 -2.64 18.39
CA SER A 168 -10.74 -2.37 17.53
C SER A 168 -10.82 -0.89 17.08
N GLY A 169 -10.46 0.04 17.97
CA GLY A 169 -10.34 1.46 17.65
C GLY A 169 -9.22 1.77 16.64
N ILE A 170 -8.11 1.02 16.70
CA ILE A 170 -7.03 1.09 15.70
C ILE A 170 -7.58 0.72 14.32
N GLN A 171 -8.29 -0.40 14.18
CA GLN A 171 -8.86 -0.81 12.89
C GLN A 171 -9.71 0.30 12.23
N SER A 172 -10.57 0.96 13.01
CA SER A 172 -11.42 2.05 12.52
C SER A 172 -10.60 3.28 12.10
N SER A 173 -9.54 3.60 12.84
CA SER A 173 -8.67 4.73 12.53
C SER A 173 -7.78 4.48 11.31
N LEU A 174 -7.29 3.25 11.14
CA LEU A 174 -6.49 2.84 9.99
C LEU A 174 -7.28 3.04 8.69
N LEU A 175 -8.54 2.62 8.69
CA LEU A 175 -9.45 2.82 7.57
C LEU A 175 -9.61 4.28 7.19
N LYS A 176 -9.82 5.13 8.19
CA LYS A 176 -9.97 6.56 7.99
C LYS A 176 -8.70 7.16 7.37
N ILE A 177 -7.52 6.79 7.86
CA ILE A 177 -6.25 7.25 7.30
C ILE A 177 -6.10 6.78 5.86
N TYR A 178 -6.43 5.53 5.56
CA TYR A 178 -6.37 5.02 4.20
C TYR A 178 -7.32 5.79 3.27
N ASP A 179 -8.62 5.85 3.59
CA ASP A 179 -9.64 6.48 2.76
C ASP A 179 -9.41 7.99 2.56
N GLU A 180 -8.97 8.70 3.60
CA GLU A 180 -8.84 10.16 3.58
C GLU A 180 -7.46 10.64 3.11
N ASN A 181 -6.39 9.89 3.42
CA ASN A 181 -5.02 10.35 3.22
C ASN A 181 -4.26 9.60 2.14
N LEU A 182 -4.48 8.29 1.97
CA LEU A 182 -3.80 7.52 0.93
C LEU A 182 -4.53 7.65 -0.40
N LYS A 183 -3.98 8.52 -1.25
CA LYS A 183 -4.51 8.70 -2.61
C LYS A 183 -3.81 7.73 -3.55
N SER A 184 -4.47 6.61 -3.83
CA SER A 184 -4.14 5.75 -4.97
C SER A 184 -4.52 6.45 -6.28
N TYR A 185 -3.84 6.07 -7.35
CA TYR A 185 -3.94 6.64 -8.70
C TYR A 185 -5.37 6.74 -9.23
#